data_AF-A0A920FBJ6-F1
#
_entry.id   AF-A0A920FBJ6-F1
#
_cell.length_a   1.000
_cell.length_b   1.000
_cell.length_c   1.000
_cell.angle_alpha   90.00
_cell.angle_beta   90.00
_cell.angle_gamma   90.00
#
_symmetry.space_group_name_H-M   'P 1'
#
loop_
_entity.id
_entity.type
_entity.pdbx_description
1 polymer ?
#
loop_
_entity_poly.entity_id
_entity_poly.type
_entity_poly.pdbx_seq_one_letter_code
_entity_poly.pdbx_strand_id
1 'polypeptide(L)'
;MGGIRFEDNGDVTIITGTLDYGQGHAVAFAQVLHSFLGIPFERIKLLQGDSDELITGGGTGGSKSIMASGGAIIEAATEVIKSQDGSRIFF
;
A
#
# COMPACT_ATOMS: atom_id res chain seq x y z
N MET A 1 10.28 -3.18 -2.07
CA MET A 1 9.73 -1.82 -2.16
C MET A 1 8.33 -1.90 -2.74
N GLY A 2 7.36 -1.25 -2.12
CA GLY A 2 5.98 -1.12 -2.56
C GLY A 2 5.66 0.32 -2.99
N GLY A 3 4.38 0.63 -3.07
CA GLY A 3 3.93 1.98 -3.38
C GLY A 3 2.42 2.13 -3.28
N ILE A 4 1.95 3.37 -3.37
CA ILE A 4 0.56 3.75 -3.52
C ILE A 4 0.41 4.40 -4.90
N ARG A 5 -0.51 3.87 -5.70
CA ARG A 5 -0.90 4.45 -6.99
C ARG A 5 -2.35 4.91 -6.91
N PHE A 6 -2.58 6.14 -7.32
CA PHE A 6 -3.94 6.67 -7.46
C PHE A 6 -4.34 6.52 -8.92
N GLU A 7 -5.52 5.99 -9.15
CA GLU A 7 -6.06 5.76 -10.47
C GLU A 7 -7.00 6.93 -10.85
N ASP A 8 -7.14 7.23 -12.14
CA ASP A 8 -7.97 8.34 -12.63
C ASP A 8 -9.46 8.21 -12.26
N ASN A 9 -9.94 7.00 -11.97
CA ASN A 9 -11.32 6.73 -11.53
C ASN A 9 -11.53 6.95 -10.01
N GLY A 10 -10.48 7.33 -9.28
CA GLY A 10 -10.49 7.53 -7.83
C GLY A 10 -10.36 6.24 -7.01
N ASP A 11 -9.99 5.13 -7.63
CA ASP A 11 -9.49 3.94 -6.93
C ASP A 11 -8.04 4.16 -6.51
N VAL A 12 -7.59 3.41 -5.50
CA VAL A 12 -6.20 3.45 -5.03
C VAL A 12 -5.65 2.05 -4.91
N THR A 13 -4.51 1.81 -5.55
CA THR A 13 -3.83 0.52 -5.55
C THR A 13 -2.60 0.60 -4.64
N ILE A 14 -2.59 -0.21 -3.58
CA ILE A 14 -1.41 -0.49 -2.78
C ILE A 14 -0.64 -1.60 -3.49
N ILE A 15 0.60 -1.31 -3.89
CA ILE A 15 1.50 -2.24 -4.56
C ILE A 15 2.50 -2.72 -3.51
N THR A 16 2.64 -4.03 -3.31
CA THR A 16 3.54 -4.55 -2.28
C THR A 16 4.21 -5.87 -2.67
N GLY A 17 5.47 -6.01 -2.27
CA GLY A 17 6.20 -7.29 -2.34
C GLY A 17 5.89 -8.23 -1.17
N THR A 18 5.13 -7.78 -0.17
CA THR A 18 4.58 -8.62 0.88
C THR A 18 3.31 -9.29 0.37
N LEU A 19 3.24 -10.61 0.50
CA LEU A 19 2.10 -11.42 0.11
C LEU A 19 1.14 -11.63 1.29
N ASP A 20 -0.15 -11.50 1.00
CA ASP A 20 -1.27 -11.95 1.81
C ASP A 20 -1.65 -13.38 1.45
N TYR A 21 -1.56 -14.28 2.42
CA TYR A 21 -1.92 -15.69 2.34
C TYR A 21 -3.13 -16.01 3.24
N GLY A 22 -3.89 -15.00 3.68
CA GLY A 22 -5.07 -15.16 4.54
C GLY A 22 -4.88 -14.65 5.97
N GLN A 23 -3.74 -14.06 6.30
CA GLN A 23 -3.49 -13.41 7.59
C GLN A 23 -4.16 -12.04 7.72
N GLY A 24 -4.74 -11.51 6.63
CA GLY A 24 -5.48 -10.25 6.64
C GLY A 24 -4.61 -9.02 6.36
N HIS A 25 -3.50 -9.17 5.65
CA HIS A 25 -2.66 -8.04 5.25
C HIS A 25 -3.43 -7.03 4.39
N ALA A 26 -4.19 -7.50 3.39
CA ALA A 26 -4.94 -6.62 2.50
C ALA A 26 -5.92 -5.73 3.27
N VAL A 27 -6.66 -6.33 4.21
CA VAL A 27 -7.63 -5.61 5.05
C VAL A 27 -6.92 -4.61 5.95
N ALA A 28 -5.86 -5.02 6.64
CA ALA A 28 -5.11 -4.13 7.52
C ALA A 28 -4.51 -2.94 6.79
N PHE A 29 -3.90 -3.16 5.62
CA PHE A 29 -3.30 -2.11 4.80
C PHE A 29 -4.36 -1.12 4.29
N ALA A 30 -5.50 -1.62 3.83
CA ALA A 30 -6.61 -0.78 3.39
C ALA A 30 -7.22 0.04 4.54
N GLN A 31 -7.34 -0.53 5.75
CA GLN A 31 -7.81 0.20 6.94
C GLN A 31 -6.89 1.35 7.33
N VAL A 32 -5.56 1.12 7.27
CA VAL A 32 -4.57 2.17 7.53
C VAL A 32 -4.72 3.29 6.51
N LEU A 33 -4.72 2.95 5.21
CA LEU A 33 -4.79 3.96 4.16
C LEU A 33 -6.10 4.74 4.17
N HIS A 34 -7.23 4.08 4.40
CA HIS A 34 -8.53 4.70 4.62
C HIS A 34 -8.48 5.72 5.76
N SER A 35 -7.89 5.34 6.89
CA SER A 35 -7.83 6.20 8.08
C SER A 35 -6.99 7.46 7.87
N PHE A 36 -5.94 7.38 7.05
CA PHE A 36 -5.04 8.51 6.79
C PHE A 36 -5.52 9.43 5.66
N LEU A 37 -6.05 8.87 4.58
CA LEU A 37 -6.39 9.63 3.37
C LEU A 37 -7.89 9.79 3.13
N GLY A 38 -8.75 9.13 3.90
CA GLY A 38 -10.21 9.19 3.74
C GLY A 38 -10.75 8.50 2.49
N ILE A 39 -9.93 7.72 1.78
CA ILE A 39 -10.35 6.96 0.58
C ILE A 39 -11.38 5.90 1.02
N PRO A 40 -12.53 5.75 0.33
CA PRO A 40 -13.48 4.68 0.65
C PRO A 40 -12.80 3.31 0.65
N PHE A 41 -13.04 2.51 1.69
CA PHE A 41 -12.34 1.23 1.89
C PHE A 41 -12.46 0.30 0.68
N GLU A 42 -13.63 0.27 0.04
CA GLU A 42 -13.95 -0.59 -1.11
C GLU A 42 -13.22 -0.17 -2.39
N ARG A 43 -12.65 1.03 -2.41
CA ARG A 43 -11.85 1.55 -3.53
C ARG A 43 -10.35 1.29 -3.36
N ILE A 44 -9.93 0.70 -2.24
CA ILE A 44 -8.54 0.37 -1.97
C ILE A 44 -8.28 -1.08 -2.38
N LYS A 45 -7.37 -1.27 -3.34
CA LYS A 45 -6.98 -2.57 -3.86
C LYS A 45 -5.55 -2.90 -3.45
N LEU A 46 -5.24 -4.18 -3.27
CA LEU A 46 -3.89 -4.66 -3.05
C LEU A 46 -3.41 -5.39 -4.31
N LEU A 47 -2.33 -4.89 -4.91
CA LEU A 47 -1.55 -5.60 -5.92
C LEU A 47 -0.30 -6.17 -5.25
N GLN A 48 -0.17 -7.50 -5.26
CA GLN A 48 0.89 -8.20 -4.55
C GLN A 48 1.61 -9.19 -5.46
N GLY A 49 2.93 -9.29 -5.32
CA GLY A 49 3.74 -10.29 -6.04
C GLY A 49 3.87 -10.07 -7.54
N ASP A 50 3.54 -8.89 -8.05
CA ASP A 50 3.71 -8.53 -9.45
C ASP A 50 5.13 -7.95 -9.67
N SER A 51 6.00 -8.73 -10.30
CA SER A 51 7.39 -8.32 -10.57
C SER A 51 7.53 -7.22 -11.61
N ASP A 52 6.53 -7.03 -12.48
CA ASP A 52 6.56 -5.95 -13.47
C ASP A 52 6.30 -4.59 -12.80
N GLU A 53 5.60 -4.59 -11.66
CA GLU A 53 5.26 -3.40 -10.88
C GLU A 53 6.20 -3.16 -9.69
N LEU A 54 6.95 -4.18 -9.27
CA LEU A 54 7.85 -4.14 -8.12
C LEU A 54 9.31 -4.16 -8.56
N ILE A 55 10.05 -3.09 -8.26
CA ILE A 55 11.50 -3.02 -8.49
C ILE A 55 12.24 -4.06 -7.64
N THR A 56 11.77 -4.30 -6.39
CA THR A 56 12.32 -5.34 -5.49
C THR A 56 11.23 -5.93 -4.58
N GLY A 57 11.28 -7.24 -4.34
CA GLY A 57 10.41 -7.94 -3.39
C GLY A 57 11.10 -8.24 -2.05
N GLY A 58 10.50 -7.85 -0.94
CA GLY A 58 11.01 -8.16 0.41
C GLY A 58 10.57 -9.54 0.95
N GLY A 59 9.59 -10.18 0.29
CA GLY A 59 8.97 -11.42 0.74
C GLY A 59 8.07 -11.23 1.98
N THR A 60 7.38 -12.31 2.35
CA THR A 60 6.60 -12.39 3.60
C THR A 60 7.28 -13.35 4.56
N GLY A 61 7.53 -12.92 5.79
CA GLY A 61 8.17 -13.79 6.79
C GLY A 61 8.51 -13.10 8.11
N GLY A 62 8.85 -13.93 9.11
CA GLY A 62 9.37 -13.48 10.40
C GLY A 62 8.44 -12.58 11.21
N SER A 63 7.13 -12.59 10.92
CA SER A 63 6.10 -11.73 11.55
C SER A 63 6.36 -10.22 11.42
N LYS A 64 7.22 -9.80 10.48
CA LYS A 64 7.62 -8.40 10.29
C LYS A 64 6.85 -7.69 9.18
N SER A 65 6.22 -8.46 8.28
CA SER A 65 5.59 -7.94 7.07
C SER A 65 4.52 -6.87 7.32
N ILE A 66 3.68 -7.06 8.35
CA ILE A 66 2.65 -6.06 8.70
C ILE A 66 3.26 -4.79 9.28
N MET A 67 4.31 -4.90 10.11
CA MET A 67 4.98 -3.75 10.71
C MET A 67 5.71 -2.94 9.66
N ALA A 68 6.46 -3.62 8.78
CA ALA A 68 7.23 -2.97 7.73
C ALA A 68 6.32 -2.31 6.68
N SER A 69 5.37 -3.06 6.12
CA SER A 69 4.47 -2.52 5.09
C SER A 69 3.51 -1.47 5.65
N GLY A 70 3.01 -1.68 6.87
CA GLY A 70 2.13 -0.73 7.54
C GLY A 70 2.82 0.62 7.79
N GLY A 71 4.05 0.60 8.31
CA GLY A 71 4.85 1.82 8.50
C GLY A 71 5.10 2.56 7.20
N ALA A 72 5.47 1.84 6.15
CA ALA A 72 5.76 2.43 4.85
C ALA A 72 4.51 3.02 4.16
N ILE A 73 3.33 2.40 4.33
CA ILE A 73 2.04 2.97 3.89
C ILE A 73 1.73 4.28 4.62
N ILE A 74 1.99 4.35 5.94
CA ILE A 74 1.80 5.57 6.73
C ILE A 74 2.71 6.69 6.26
N GLU A 75 3.98 6.38 6.00
CA GLU A 75 4.95 7.34 5.47
C GLU A 75 4.49 7.86 4.10
N ALA A 76 4.13 6.98 3.18
CA ALA A 76 3.65 7.37 1.86
C ALA A 76 2.36 8.21 1.94
N ALA A 77 1.37 7.82 2.75
CA ALA A 77 0.16 8.61 2.96
C ALA A 77 0.47 10.01 3.55
N THR A 78 1.43 10.09 4.47
CA THR A 78 1.87 11.36 5.05
C THR A 78 2.50 12.27 3.98
N GLU A 79 3.28 11.71 3.06
CA GLU A 79 3.86 12.48 1.96
C GLU A 79 2.82 12.96 0.95
N VAL A 80 1.76 12.18 0.66
CA VAL A 80 0.60 12.67 -0.14
C VAL A 80 0.00 13.92 0.50
N ILE A 81 -0.25 13.87 1.81
CA ILE A 81 -0.87 14.98 2.56
C ILE A 81 0.02 16.24 2.50
N LYS A 82 1.34 16.08 2.62
CA LYS A 82 2.29 17.21 2.61
C LYS A 82 2.47 17.82 1.22
N SER A 83 2.66 16.97 0.21
CA SER A 83 3.01 17.41 -1.15
C SER A 83 1.81 17.83 -2.00
N GLN A 84 0.60 17.34 -1.66
CA GLN A 84 -0.59 17.40 -2.49
C GLN A 84 -0.41 16.79 -3.89
N ASP A 85 0.65 16.01 -4.11
CA ASP A 85 0.86 15.24 -5.33
C ASP A 85 0.32 13.82 -5.12
N GLY A 86 -0.71 13.49 -5.89
CA GLY A 86 -1.43 12.23 -5.82
C GLY A 86 -1.16 11.31 -7.00
N SER A 87 -0.09 11.48 -7.78
CA SER A 87 0.10 10.67 -9.00
C SER A 87 0.61 9.24 -8.71
N ARG A 88 1.73 9.09 -7.98
CA ARG A 88 2.25 7.79 -7.50
C ARG A 88 3.35 8.00 -6.44
N ILE A 89 3.27 7.32 -5.30
CA ILE A 89 4.29 7.39 -4.23
C ILE A 89 4.88 6.00 -3.99
N PHE A 90 6.21 5.89 -4.05
CA PHE A 90 6.94 4.64 -3.79
C PHE A 90 7.48 4.60 -2.35
N PHE A 91 7.60 3.40 -1.78
CA PHE A 91 8.19 3.16 -0.47
C PHE A 91 8.95 1.82 -0.39
#